data_AF-A0A650AP76-F1
#
_entry.id   AF-A0A650AP76-F1
#
_cell.length_a   1.000
_cell.length_b   1.000
_cell.length_c   1.000
_cell.angle_alpha   90.00
_cell.angle_beta   90.00
_cell.angle_gamma   90.00
#
_symmetry.space_group_name_H-M   'P 1'
#
loop_
_entity.id
_entity.type
_entity.pdbx_description
1 polymer ?
#
loop_
_entity_poly.entity_id
_entity_poly.type
_entity_poly.pdbx_seq_one_letter_code
_entity_poly.pdbx_strand_id
1 'polypeptide(L)' 'QEDIIVGTPSAGRNHSDTEGIVGMFVNTLAIRSEVKQDETFTQLISRVRKRVLDAFSHQDYPF' A
#
# COMPACT_ATOMS: atom_id res chain seq x y z
N GLN A 1 -3.85 20.56 -2.38
CA GLN A 1 -3.94 19.26 -3.06
C GLN A 1 -4.83 18.37 -2.20
N GLU A 2 -5.93 17.85 -2.76
CA GLU A 2 -6.92 17.04 -2.02
C GLU A 2 -6.87 15.55 -2.39
N ASP A 3 -6.03 15.16 -3.35
CA ASP A 3 -5.81 13.76 -3.75
C ASP A 3 -4.32 13.49 -3.84
N ILE A 4 -3.85 12.50 -3.09
CA ILE A 4 -2.44 12.20 -2.87
C ILE A 4 -2.23 10.71 -3.12
N ILE A 5 -1.27 10.37 -3.98
CA ILE A 5 -0.85 9.00 -4.24
C ILE A 5 0.55 8.82 -3.67
N VAL A 6 0.72 7.80 -2.81
CA VAL A 6 2.02 7.45 -2.21
C VAL A 6 2.38 6.02 -2.59
N GLY A 7 3.57 5.84 -3.16
CA GLY A 7 4.13 4.52 -3.42
C GLY A 7 4.70 3.90 -2.14
N THR A 8 4.31 2.68 -1.82
CA THR A 8 4.82 1.90 -0.68
C THR A 8 5.48 0.62 -1.19
N PRO A 9 6.79 0.43 -0.98
CA PRO A 9 7.44 -0.81 -1.38
C PRO A 9 6.97 -1.98 -0.50
N SER A 10 6.67 -3.10 -1.13
CA SER A 10 6.42 -4.40 -0.51
C SER A 10 7.56 -5.36 -0.87
N ALA A 11 7.90 -6.29 0.01
CA ALA A 11 9.03 -7.20 -0.22
C ALA A 11 8.79 -8.18 -1.38
N GLY A 12 7.52 -8.47 -1.68
CA GLY A 12 7.09 -9.47 -2.68
C GLY A 12 7.65 -10.87 -2.45
N ARG A 13 7.98 -11.20 -1.20
CA ARG A 13 8.47 -12.51 -0.75
C ARG A 13 7.41 -13.22 0.11
N ASN A 14 6.21 -13.40 -0.45
CA ASN A 14 5.07 -13.98 0.27
C ASN A 14 5.12 -15.52 0.37
N HIS A 15 6.05 -16.15 -0.34
CA HIS A 15 6.30 -17.59 -0.30
C HIS A 15 7.65 -17.89 0.34
N SER A 16 7.69 -18.85 1.27
CA SER A 16 8.90 -19.31 1.97
C SER A 16 10.04 -19.65 1.02
N ASP A 17 9.71 -20.22 -0.13
CA ASP A 17 10.67 -20.69 -1.12
C ASP A 17 11.46 -19.54 -1.77
N THR A 18 10.97 -18.30 -1.61
CA THR A 18 11.61 -17.10 -2.16
C THR A 18 12.61 -16.46 -1.21
N GLU A 19 12.68 -16.84 0.07
CA GLU A 19 13.53 -16.16 1.07
C GLU A 19 15.02 -16.18 0.72
N GLY A 20 15.51 -17.32 0.21
CA GLY A 20 16.92 -17.52 -0.15
C GLY A 20 17.30 -17.15 -1.59
N ILE A 21 16.35 -16.67 -2.41
CA ILE A 21 16.59 -16.42 -3.83
C ILE A 21 17.10 -14.99 -4.04
N VAL A 22 18.21 -14.87 -4.78
CA VAL A 22 18.70 -13.60 -5.30
C VAL A 22 17.86 -13.20 -6.51
N GLY A 23 17.22 -12.03 -6.45
CA GLY A 23 16.35 -11.53 -7.53
C GLY A 23 15.60 -10.25 -7.12
N MET A 24 14.89 -9.66 -8.09
CA MET A 24 14.02 -8.49 -7.87
C MET A 24 12.61 -8.96 -7.52
N PHE A 25 12.24 -8.82 -6.25
CA PHE A 25 10.93 -9.20 -5.73
C PHE A 25 10.10 -7.99 -5.27
N VAL A 26 10.72 -6.81 -5.14
CA VAL A 26 10.02 -5.64 -4.62
C VAL A 26 8.91 -5.23 -5.56
N ASN A 27 7.68 -5.16 -5.04
CA ASN A 27 6.54 -4.59 -5.73
C ASN A 27 6.12 -3.28 -5.05
N THR A 28 5.74 -2.26 -5.82
CA THR A 28 5.33 -0.96 -5.29
C THR A 28 3.81 -0.84 -5.29
N LEU A 29 3.21 -0.68 -4.11
CA LEU A 29 1.78 -0.45 -3.96
C LEU A 29 1.49 1.04 -4.03
N ALA A 30 0.65 1.45 -4.98
CA ALA A 30 0.17 2.83 -5.07
C ALA A 30 -1.04 3.04 -4.16
N ILE A 31 -0.85 3.77 -3.05
CA ILE A 31 -1.91 4.07 -2.09
C ILE A 31 -2.47 5.46 -2.37
N ARG A 32 -3.68 5.51 -2.90
CA ARG A 32 -4.43 6.76 -3.12
C ARG A 32 -5.15 7.18 -1.85
N SER A 33 -4.99 8.43 -1.45
CA SER A 33 -5.62 9.05 -0.28
C SER A 33 -6.22 10.39 -0.68
N GLU A 34 -7.55 10.48 -0.58
CA GLU A 34 -8.28 11.75 -0.77
C GLU A 34 -8.41 12.44 0.58
N VAL A 35 -8.19 13.75 0.69
CA VAL A 35 -8.36 14.54 1.91
C VAL A 35 -9.62 15.39 1.75
N LYS A 36 -10.59 15.23 2.65
CA LYS A 36 -11.84 16.00 2.63
C LYS A 36 -11.81 17.09 3.69
N GLN A 37 -12.28 18.28 3.35
CA GLN A 37 -12.20 19.46 4.23
C GLN A 37 -13.10 19.34 5.49
N ASP A 38 -14.13 18.50 5.43
CA ASP A 38 -15.08 18.24 6.52
C ASP A 38 -14.69 17.04 7.40
N GLU A 39 -13.55 16.39 7.11
CA GLU A 39 -13.09 15.19 7.81
C GLU A 39 -12.04 15.55 8.88
N THR A 40 -12.22 15.01 10.08
CA THR A 40 -11.19 15.10 11.14
C THR A 40 -9.98 14.25 10.78
N PHE A 41 -8.83 14.59 11.36
CA PHE A 41 -7.60 13.79 11.18
C PHE A 41 -7.79 12.31 11.52
N THR A 42 -8.56 11.99 12.57
CA THR A 42 -8.79 10.61 12.99
C THR A 42 -9.65 9.81 12.00
N GLN A 43 -10.61 10.47 11.34
CA GLN A 43 -11.39 9.84 10.28
C GLN A 43 -10.52 9.56 9.05
N LEU A 44 -9.68 10.54 8.67
CA LEU A 44 -8.72 10.39 7.58
C LEU A 44 -7.76 9.21 7.83
N ILE A 45 -7.11 9.14 9.00
CA ILE A 45 -6.13 8.07 9.28
C ILE A 45 -6.80 6.69 9.34
N SER A 46 -8.04 6.60 9.80
CA SER A 46 -8.81 5.35 9.82
C SER A 46 -9.09 4.84 8.39
N ARG A 47 -9.48 5.75 7.49
CA ARG A 47 -9.70 5.41 6.07
C ARG A 47 -8.40 5.05 5.36
N VAL A 48 -7.31 5.78 5.61
CA VAL A 48 -5.99 5.46 5.05
C VAL A 48 -5.54 4.08 5.52
N ARG A 49 -5.65 3.77 6.82
CA ARG A 49 -5.34 2.44 7.36
C ARG A 49 -6.11 1.34 6.64
N LYS A 50 -7.42 1.52 6.43
CA LYS A 50 -8.25 0.56 5.70
C LYS A 50 -7.74 0.37 4.27
N ARG A 51 -7.51 1.46 3.52
CA ARG A 51 -6.98 1.41 2.15
C ARG A 51 -5.61 0.71 2.08
N VAL A 52 -4.73 0.95 3.06
CA VAL A 52 -3.43 0.29 3.13
C VAL A 52 -3.61 -1.23 3.32
N LEU A 53 -4.41 -1.67 4.29
CA LEU A 53 -4.65 -3.10 4.53
C LEU A 53 -5.29 -3.78 3.31
N ASP A 54 -6.25 -3.12 2.66
CA ASP A 54 -6.89 -3.61 1.45
C ASP A 54 -5.88 -3.73 0.29
N ALA A 55 -4.96 -2.76 0.13
CA ALA A 55 -3.91 -2.82 -0.88
C ALA A 55 -2.89 -3.94 -0.63
N PHE A 56 -2.47 -4.14 0.62
CA PHE A 56 -1.58 -5.26 0.98
C PHE A 56 -2.23 -6.63 0.76
N SER A 57 -3.56 -6.72 0.81
CA SER A 57 -4.30 -7.94 0.47
C SER A 57 -4.23 -8.29 -1.02
N HIS A 58 -3.80 -7.35 -1.88
CA HIS A 58 -3.67 -7.52 -3.33
C HIS A 58 -2.22 -7.30 -3.81
N GLN A 59 -1.24 -7.41 -2.90
CA GLN A 59 0.15 -7.07 -3.18
C GLN A 59 0.85 -7.96 -4.23
N ASP A 60 0.25 -9.09 -4.58
CA ASP A 60 0.79 -10.03 -5.57
C ASP A 60 0.55 -9.56 -7.01
N TYR A 61 -0.32 -8.56 -7.23
CA TYR A 61 -0.50 -7.96 -8.53
C TYR A 61 0.66 -7.02 -8.87
N PRO A 62 1.34 -7.21 -10.02
CA PRO A 62 2.41 -6.32 -10.44
C PRO A 62 1.86 -4.92 -10.76
N PHE A 63 2.67 -3.90 -10.49
CA PHE A 63 2.42 -2.52 -10.92
C PHE A 63 2.57 -2.36 -12.45
#